data_AF-A0A059EWH0-F1
#
_entry.id   AF-A0A059EWH0-F1
#
_cell.length_a   1.000
_cell.length_b   1.000
_cell.length_c   1.000
_cell.angle_alpha   90.00
_cell.angle_beta   90.00
_cell.angle_gamma   90.00
#
_symmetry.space_group_name_H-M   'P 1'
#
loop_
_entity.id
_entity.type
_entity.pdbx_description
1 polymer ?
#
loop_
_entity_poly.entity_id
_entity_poly.type
_entity_poly.pdbx_seq_one_letter_code
_entity_poly.pdbx_strand_id
1 'polypeptide(L)'
;MDLVNHLNCISKSLSIVKTKDSKEYKGIVVSIDGNMNILMRDVELTYKKNITKINKVLIKGSDVRYFTIEDNNKLKKIINTINK
;
A
#
# COMPACT_ATOMS: atom_id res chain seq x y z
N MET A 1 9.00 -0.40 18.52
CA MET A 1 7.60 -0.47 18.06
C MET A 1 7.63 -0.31 16.55
N ASP A 2 7.41 -1.39 15.80
CA ASP A 2 7.48 -1.33 14.32
C ASP A 2 6.10 -1.02 13.75
N LEU A 3 5.96 0.18 13.18
CA LEU A 3 4.75 0.64 12.49
C LEU A 3 4.21 -0.41 11.50
N VAL A 4 5.11 -1.14 10.84
CA VAL A 4 4.81 -2.17 9.85
C VAL A 4 3.91 -3.28 10.40
N ASN A 5 4.11 -3.68 11.66
CA ASN A 5 3.30 -4.72 12.29
C ASN A 5 1.83 -4.30 12.44
N HIS A 6 1.56 -2.99 12.45
CA HIS A 6 0.22 -2.43 12.54
C HIS A 6 -0.43 -2.20 11.16
N LEU A 7 0.31 -2.28 10.06
CA LEU A 7 -0.19 -2.00 8.72
C LEU A 7 -1.05 -3.13 8.13
N ASN A 8 -1.04 -4.33 8.71
CA ASN A 8 -1.88 -5.44 8.24
C ASN A 8 -3.39 -5.13 8.24
N CYS A 9 -3.84 -4.18 9.07
CA CYS A 9 -5.24 -3.76 9.09
C CYS A 9 -5.66 -2.97 7.85
N ILE A 10 -4.73 -2.55 6.98
CA ILE A 10 -5.06 -1.89 5.72
C ILE A 10 -5.39 -2.88 4.60
N SER A 11 -5.18 -4.18 4.82
CA SER A 11 -5.64 -5.21 3.86
C SER A 11 -7.11 -4.98 3.44
N LYS A 12 -7.38 -5.22 2.16
CA LYS A 12 -8.65 -4.99 1.46
C LYS A 12 -9.06 -3.52 1.31
N SER A 13 -8.19 -2.52 1.54
CA SER A 13 -8.48 -1.13 1.13
C SER A 13 -8.01 -0.84 -0.27
N LEU A 14 -8.75 0.05 -0.95
CA LEU A 14 -8.20 0.81 -2.07
C LEU A 14 -7.09 1.71 -1.53
N SER A 15 -5.94 1.67 -2.18
CA SER A 15 -4.77 2.46 -1.82
C SER A 15 -4.00 2.83 -3.07
N ILE A 16 -3.27 3.94 -2.96
CA ILE A 16 -2.30 4.38 -3.96
C ILE A 16 -0.92 4.15 -3.35
N VAL A 17 -0.08 3.36 -4.02
CA VAL A 17 1.32 3.17 -3.66
C VAL A 17 2.18 3.92 -4.67
N LYS A 18 3.01 4.84 -4.19
CA LYS A 18 3.98 5.56 -5.03
C LYS A 18 5.38 5.05 -4.74
N THR A 19 6.09 4.65 -5.78
CA THR A 19 7.48 4.18 -5.66
C THR A 19 8.47 5.32 -5.89
N LYS A 20 9.72 5.09 -5.47
CA LYS A 20 10.84 6.03 -5.60
C LYS A 20 11.13 6.42 -7.06
N ASP A 21 10.89 5.50 -7.99
CA ASP A 21 11.02 5.71 -9.44
C ASP A 21 9.78 6.34 -10.09
N SER A 22 8.86 6.89 -9.29
CA SER A 22 7.66 7.62 -9.74
C SER A 22 6.62 6.77 -10.46
N LYS A 23 6.61 5.44 -10.27
CA LYS A 23 5.44 4.61 -10.60
C LYS A 23 4.36 4.82 -9.54
N GLU A 24 3.12 4.83 -9.98
CA GLU A 24 1.95 4.95 -9.12
C GLU A 24 1.04 3.75 -9.35
N TYR A 25 0.79 2.99 -8.29
CA TYR A 25 -0.05 1.80 -8.31
C TYR A 25 -1.32 2.10 -7.53
N LYS A 26 -2.44 2.21 -8.21
CA LYS A 26 -3.76 2.37 -7.60
C LYS A 26 -4.50 1.04 -7.64
N GLY A 27 -4.86 0.48 -6.49
CA GLY A 27 -5.54 -0.80 -6.44
C GLY A 27 -5.83 -1.29 -5.03
N ILE A 28 -6.24 -2.54 -4.88
CA ILE A 28 -6.63 -3.12 -3.60
C ILE A 28 -5.43 -3.78 -2.95
N VAL A 29 -5.05 -3.34 -1.74
CA VAL A 29 -4.02 -4.00 -0.93
C VAL A 29 -4.53 -5.37 -0.48
N VAL A 30 -3.79 -6.42 -0.77
CA VAL A 30 -4.08 -7.79 -0.31
C VAL A 30 -3.37 -8.06 1.00
N SER A 31 -2.08 -7.76 1.09
CA SER A 31 -1.25 -8.00 2.28
C SER A 31 -0.02 -7.10 2.29
N ILE A 32 0.54 -6.87 3.49
CA ILE A 32 1.82 -6.18 3.70
C ILE A 32 2.66 -7.03 4.65
N ASP A 33 3.91 -7.32 4.29
CA ASP A 33 4.82 -8.07 5.16
C ASP A 33 5.67 -7.16 6.06
N GLY A 34 6.47 -7.76 6.95
CA GLY A 34 7.35 -7.03 7.88
C GLY A 34 8.43 -6.17 7.20
N ASN A 35 8.69 -6.37 5.91
CA ASN A 35 9.64 -5.58 5.11
C ASN A 35 8.93 -4.50 4.28
N MET A 36 7.63 -4.28 4.52
CA MET A 36 6.75 -3.42 3.74
C MET A 36 6.60 -3.84 2.27
N ASN A 37 6.83 -5.10 1.93
CA ASN A 37 6.43 -5.59 0.62
C ASN A 37 4.91 -5.60 0.53
N ILE A 38 4.36 -5.00 -0.52
CA ILE A 38 2.93 -4.80 -0.68
C ILE A 38 2.44 -5.67 -1.83
N LEU A 39 1.53 -6.58 -1.52
CA LEU A 39 0.79 -7.32 -2.54
C LEU A 39 -0.50 -6.57 -2.86
N MET A 40 -0.73 -6.25 -4.12
CA MET A 40 -1.95 -5.59 -4.59
C MET A 40 -2.64 -6.38 -5.69
N ARG A 41 -3.95 -6.17 -5.85
CA ARG A 41 -4.76 -6.70 -6.95
C ARG A 41 -5.59 -5.59 -7.61
N ASP A 42 -6.08 -5.88 -8.81
CA ASP A 42 -6.94 -4.97 -9.61
C ASP A 42 -6.29 -3.59 -9.76
N VAL A 43 -5.02 -3.59 -10.17
CA VAL A 43 -4.15 -2.41 -10.13
C VAL A 43 -4.16 -1.66 -11.45
N GLU A 44 -4.32 -0.36 -11.36
CA GLU A 44 -3.98 0.59 -12.40
C GLU A 44 -2.59 1.17 -12.10
N LEU A 45 -1.61 0.82 -12.94
CA LEU A 45 -0.26 1.37 -12.90
C LEU A 45 -0.18 2.59 -13.81
N THR A 46 0.28 3.71 -13.26
CA THR A 46 0.63 4.91 -14.01
C THR A 46 2.15 5.12 -13.99
N TYR A 47 2.76 5.22 -15.17
CA TYR A 47 4.19 5.52 -15.30
C TYR A 47 4.47 6.30 -16.59
N LYS A 48 5.15 7.45 -16.48
CA LYS A 48 5.50 8.31 -17.64
C LYS A 48 4.28 8.61 -18.55
N LYS A 49 3.11 8.88 -17.95
CA LYS A 49 1.81 9.10 -18.61
C LYS A 49 1.18 7.88 -19.28
N ASN A 50 1.79 6.70 -19.20
CA ASN A 50 1.18 5.46 -19.65
C ASN A 50 0.39 4.83 -18.49
N ILE A 51 -0.77 4.27 -18.82
CA ILE A 51 -1.64 3.55 -17.90
C ILE A 51 -1.65 2.07 -18.29
N THR A 52 -1.49 1.18 -17.31
CA THR A 52 -1.51 -0.28 -17.52
C THR A 52 -2.31 -0.95 -16.42
N LYS A 53 -3.20 -1.87 -16.80
CA LYS A 53 -3.98 -2.68 -15.85
C LYS A 53 -3.24 -3.98 -15.53
N ILE A 54 -3.13 -4.28 -14.25
CA ILE A 54 -2.40 -5.45 -13.73
C ILE A 54 -3.30 -6.16 -12.72
N ASN A 55 -3.61 -7.44 -12.97
CA ASN A 55 -4.48 -8.22 -12.07
C ASN A 55 -3.87 -8.37 -10.67
N LYS A 56 -2.56 -8.55 -10.58
CA LYS A 56 -1.83 -8.74 -9.31
C LYS A 56 -0.39 -8.24 -9.45
N VAL A 57 0.09 -7.48 -8.47
CA VAL A 57 1.46 -6.96 -8.44
C VAL A 57 2.04 -7.08 -7.03
N LEU A 58 3.31 -7.44 -6.95
CA LEU A 58 4.11 -7.37 -5.72
C LEU A 58 5.06 -6.18 -5.84
N ILE A 59 4.95 -5.23 -4.91
CA ILE A 59 5.80 -4.05 -4.83
C ILE A 59 6.78 -4.25 -3.68
N LYS A 60 8.09 -4.14 -3.94
CA LYS A 60 9.10 -4.26 -2.88
C LYS A 60 9.03 -3.06 -1.94
N GLY A 61 9.07 -3.32 -0.63
CA GLY A 61 9.00 -2.25 0.37
C GLY A 61 10.16 -1.26 0.28
N SER A 62 11.34 -1.72 -0.17
CA SER A 62 12.49 -0.86 -0.46
C SER A 62 12.23 0.18 -1.53
N ASP A 63 11.28 -0.07 -2.44
CA ASP A 63 10.98 0.79 -3.58
C ASP A 63 9.81 1.73 -3.27
N VAL A 64 9.05 1.47 -2.21
CA VAL A 64 7.93 2.31 -1.76
C VAL A 64 8.47 3.64 -1.24
N ARG A 65 7.85 4.73 -1.69
CA ARG A 65 8.06 6.08 -1.17
C ARG A 65 7.00 6.43 -0.13
N TYR A 66 5.74 6.15 -0.47
CA TYR A 66 4.61 6.26 0.44
C TYR A 66 3.42 5.45 -0.11
N PHE A 67 2.41 5.24 0.73
CA PHE A 67 1.11 4.77 0.30
C PHE A 67 -0.01 5.56 0.98
N THR A 68 -1.20 5.56 0.38
CA THR A 68 -2.39 6.23 0.94
C THR A 68 -3.30 5.24 1.67
N ILE A 69 -3.96 5.75 2.71
CA ILE A 69 -5.04 5.05 3.42
C ILE A 69 -6.28 5.91 3.27
N GLU A 70 -7.21 5.49 2.41
CA GLU A 70 -8.46 6.25 2.18
C GLU A 70 -9.50 6.02 3.29
N ASP A 71 -9.36 4.92 4.05
CA ASP A 71 -10.30 4.57 5.11
C ASP A 71 -9.85 5.17 6.47
N ASN A 72 -10.52 6.26 6.86
CA ASN A 72 -10.30 6.94 8.15
C ASN A 72 -10.49 6.01 9.36
N ASN A 73 -11.34 4.99 9.28
CA ASN A 73 -11.51 4.04 10.38
C ASN A 73 -10.29 3.10 10.50
N LYS A 74 -9.68 2.72 9.38
CA LYS A 74 -8.42 1.97 9.38
C LYS A 74 -7.26 2.80 9.93
N LEU A 75 -7.18 4.08 9.57
CA LEU A 75 -6.18 4.98 10.13
C LEU A 75 -6.31 5.10 11.66
N LYS A 76 -7.53 5.30 12.18
CA LYS A 76 -7.80 5.32 13.62
C LYS A 76 -7.39 4.03 14.31
N LYS A 77 -7.63 2.87 13.70
CA LYS A 77 -7.20 1.57 14.24
C LYS A 77 -5.68 1.48 14.34
N ILE A 78 -4.94 1.92 13.33
CA ILE A 78 -3.46 1.94 13.36
C ILE A 78 -2.97 2.79 14.53
N ILE A 79 -3.45 4.04 14.62
CA ILE A 79 -3.06 4.98 15.68
C ILE A 79 -3.36 4.41 17.08
N ASN A 80 -4.54 3.83 17.28
CA ASN A 80 -4.92 3.21 18.55
C ASN A 80 -4.07 2.00 18.93
N THR A 81 -3.46 1.32 17.95
CA THR A 81 -2.59 0.16 18.21
C THR A 81 -1.14 0.61 18.50
N ILE A 82 -0.74 1.79 18.05
CA ILE A 82 0.57 2.41 18.35
C ILE A 82 0.58 3.04 19.76
N ASN A 83 -0.56 3.54 20.24
CA ASN A 83 -0.63 4.21 21.54
C ASN A 83 -0.89 3.25 22.73
N LYS A 84 -0.89 1.95 22.49
CA LYS A 84 -1.00 0.90 23.52
C LYS A 84 0.36 0.28 23.81
#